data_AF-A0A933X8V8-F1
#
_entry.id   AF-A0A933X8V8-F1
#
_cell.length_a   1.000
_cell.length_b   1.000
_cell.length_c   1.000
_cell.angle_alpha   90.00
_cell.angle_beta   90.00
_cell.angle_gamma   90.00
#
_symmetry.space_group_name_H-M   'P 1'
#
loop_
_entity.id
_entity.type
_entity.pdbx_description
1 polymer ?
#
loop_
_entity_poly.entity_id
_entity_poly.type
_entity_poly.pdbx_seq_one_letter_code
_entity_poly.pdbx_strand_id
1 'polypeptide(L)'
;MNTERTTIPDLAPSRQPVRARHAFTLIELMVVISIIAVLAALTLGLLKYATAQKKVSRIEGEMHKWITLIEYYHDKMGFYPPCNTNNPALSPLYYELSGTVFSPTTNRYDVLARPDIVEKTVVALAFSAGGFVNASTDPAEVKRFGTIPESDLVIVTNDAWGTAVKLPRVPVLGPGPFWPGPAVDPRPQPTTTNTWYYNSVNPLHNPNSYDLWAVYYLDGELRTNGNWKR
;
A
#
# COMPACT_ATOMS: atom_id res chain seq x y z
N MET A 1 3.18 -4.36 108.09
CA MET A 1 3.78 -3.66 106.94
C MET A 1 2.70 -3.59 105.88
N ASN A 2 2.02 -2.44 105.79
CA ASN A 2 0.91 -2.22 104.86
C ASN A 2 1.48 -1.99 103.46
N THR A 3 0.90 -2.65 102.45
CA THR A 3 1.12 -2.31 101.04
C THR A 3 -0.24 -2.07 100.41
N GLU A 4 -0.48 -0.80 100.08
CA GLU A 4 -1.68 -0.29 99.43
C GLU A 4 -1.85 -0.93 98.04
N ARG A 5 -3.06 -1.39 97.74
CA ARG A 5 -3.45 -1.91 96.43
C ARG A 5 -3.97 -0.75 95.59
N THR A 6 -3.16 -0.28 94.65
CA THR A 6 -3.54 0.72 93.65
C THR A 6 -4.62 0.14 92.72
N THR A 7 -5.82 0.70 92.74
CA THR A 7 -6.90 0.39 91.79
C THR A 7 -6.62 1.07 90.45
N ILE A 8 -6.41 0.27 89.39
CA ILE A 8 -6.26 0.75 88.02
C ILE A 8 -7.66 1.12 87.49
N PRO A 9 -7.91 2.34 87.01
CA PRO A 9 -9.18 2.69 86.38
C PRO A 9 -9.34 1.95 85.05
N ASP A 10 -10.49 1.31 84.88
CA ASP A 10 -10.90 0.58 83.67
C ASP A 10 -11.09 1.54 82.49
N LEU A 11 -10.19 1.51 81.51
CA LEU A 11 -10.34 2.28 80.27
C LEU A 11 -11.33 1.57 79.35
N ALA A 12 -12.58 2.05 79.34
CA ALA A 12 -13.58 1.60 78.38
C ALA A 12 -13.10 1.85 76.93
N PRO A 13 -13.21 0.86 76.01
CA PRO A 13 -12.74 1.02 74.65
C PRO A 13 -13.64 1.99 73.85
N SER A 14 -13.04 3.03 73.29
CA SER A 14 -13.71 3.94 72.36
C SER A 14 -14.12 3.18 71.08
N ARG A 15 -15.42 3.00 70.85
CA ARG A 15 -15.96 2.42 69.61
C ARG A 15 -15.92 3.47 68.50
N GLN A 16 -14.96 3.40 67.59
CA GLN A 16 -15.03 4.18 66.36
C GLN A 16 -16.13 3.64 65.43
N PRO A 17 -16.96 4.49 64.81
CA PRO A 17 -17.99 4.03 63.89
C PRO A 17 -17.34 3.44 62.64
N VAL A 18 -17.64 2.16 62.37
CA VAL A 18 -17.23 1.48 61.14
C VAL A 18 -17.97 2.13 59.98
N ARG A 19 -17.26 2.85 59.10
CA ARG A 19 -17.85 3.35 57.85
C ARG A 19 -18.41 2.17 57.05
N ALA A 20 -19.72 2.17 56.82
CA ALA A 20 -20.38 1.20 55.96
C ALA A 20 -19.78 1.26 54.55
N ARG A 21 -19.02 0.23 54.17
CA ARG A 21 -18.59 0.05 52.78
C ARG A 21 -19.84 -0.28 51.97
N HIS A 22 -20.15 0.58 51.00
CA HIS A 22 -21.22 0.32 50.04
C HIS A 22 -20.80 -0.90 49.21
N ALA A 23 -21.52 -2.00 49.35
CA ALA A 23 -21.32 -3.18 48.52
C ALA A 23 -22.07 -2.96 47.20
N PHE A 24 -21.35 -3.13 46.08
CA PHE A 24 -21.94 -3.06 44.75
C PHE A 24 -23.00 -4.14 44.58
N THR A 25 -24.13 -3.78 43.99
CA THR A 25 -25.18 -4.75 43.68
C THR A 25 -24.84 -5.50 42.39
N LEU A 26 -25.32 -6.74 42.26
CA LEU A 26 -25.14 -7.54 41.04
C LEU A 26 -25.72 -6.82 39.81
N ILE A 27 -26.86 -6.15 39.97
CA ILE A 27 -27.52 -5.38 38.90
C ILE A 27 -26.63 -4.23 38.43
N GLU A 28 -26.02 -3.50 39.36
CA GLU A 28 -25.13 -2.39 39.04
C GLU A 28 -23.90 -2.86 38.25
N LEU A 29 -23.31 -4.00 38.64
CA LEU A 29 -22.23 -4.61 37.86
C LEU A 29 -22.70 -5.07 36.47
N MET A 30 -23.91 -5.66 36.36
CA MET A 30 -24.46 -6.11 35.09
C MET A 30 -24.75 -4.98 34.10
N VAL A 31 -25.24 -3.84 34.60
CA VAL A 31 -25.48 -2.65 33.77
C VAL A 31 -24.16 -2.05 33.28
N VAL A 32 -23.12 -2.03 34.12
CA VAL A 32 -21.81 -1.51 33.70
C VAL A 32 -21.20 -2.37 32.59
N ILE A 33 -21.18 -3.69 32.74
CA ILE A 33 -20.63 -4.57 31.70
C ILE A 33 -21.47 -4.51 30.41
N SER A 34 -22.78 -4.32 30.49
CA SER A 34 -23.64 -4.21 29.31
C SER A 34 -23.39 -2.90 28.56
N ILE A 35 -23.21 -1.78 29.27
CA ILE A 35 -22.82 -0.50 28.66
C ILE A 35 -21.44 -0.61 27.99
N ILE A 36 -20.45 -1.20 28.68
CA ILE A 36 -19.11 -1.42 28.10
C ILE A 36 -19.19 -2.30 26.85
N ALA A 37 -19.98 -3.37 26.86
CA ALA A 37 -20.16 -4.26 25.72
C ALA A 37 -20.76 -3.52 24.50
N VAL A 38 -21.77 -2.67 24.71
CA VAL A 38 -22.38 -1.87 23.63
C VAL A 38 -21.36 -0.86 23.06
N LEU A 39 -20.63 -0.14 23.93
CA LEU A 39 -19.60 0.80 23.49
C LEU A 39 -18.45 0.10 22.74
N ALA A 40 -18.03 -1.08 23.20
CA ALA A 40 -17.02 -1.89 22.54
C ALA A 40 -17.49 -2.36 21.14
N ALA A 41 -18.75 -2.78 21.00
CA ALA A 41 -19.29 -3.21 19.71
C ALA A 41 -19.32 -2.05 18.69
N LEU A 42 -19.77 -0.87 19.10
CA LEU A 42 -19.82 0.32 18.24
C LEU A 42 -18.42 0.79 17.81
N THR A 43 -17.47 0.80 18.74
CA THR A 43 -16.08 1.21 18.45
C THR A 43 -15.42 0.26 17.46
N LEU A 44 -15.52 -1.07 17.65
CA LEU A 44 -14.96 -2.05 16.71
C LEU A 44 -15.54 -1.94 15.30
N GLY A 45 -16.84 -1.67 15.17
CA GLY A 45 -17.49 -1.44 13.86
C GLY A 45 -16.92 -0.23 13.12
N LEU A 46 -16.76 0.89 13.83
CA LEU A 46 -16.23 2.13 13.25
C LEU A 46 -14.76 1.99 12.81
N LEU A 47 -13.94 1.26 13.59
CA LEU A 47 -12.53 1.04 13.25
C LEU A 47 -12.38 0.31 11.90
N LYS A 48 -13.19 -0.72 11.64
CA LYS A 48 -13.16 -1.46 10.36
C LYS A 48 -13.41 -0.52 9.18
N TYR A 49 -14.48 0.26 9.23
CA TYR A 49 -14.81 1.24 8.19
C TYR A 49 -13.69 2.28 8.00
N ALA A 50 -13.15 2.84 9.09
CA ALA A 50 -12.08 3.82 9.02
C ALA A 50 -10.79 3.25 8.37
N THR A 51 -10.43 2.00 8.68
CA THR A 51 -9.26 1.35 8.06
C THR A 51 -9.46 1.07 6.57
N ALA A 52 -10.67 0.69 6.16
CA ALA A 52 -11.03 0.51 4.76
C ALA A 52 -10.93 1.83 3.97
N GLN A 53 -11.50 2.91 4.51
CA GLN A 53 -11.42 4.25 3.91
C GLN A 53 -9.98 4.77 3.83
N LYS A 54 -9.17 4.53 4.87
CA LYS A 54 -7.74 4.88 4.85
C LYS A 54 -6.99 4.19 3.70
N LYS A 55 -7.29 2.91 3.41
CA LYS A 55 -6.69 2.20 2.28
C LYS A 55 -7.09 2.83 0.96
N VAL A 56 -8.38 3.09 0.75
CA VAL A 56 -8.90 3.70 -0.48
C VAL A 56 -8.29 5.08 -0.72
N SER A 57 -8.33 5.95 0.31
CA SER A 57 -7.75 7.28 0.24
C SER A 57 -6.24 7.26 -0.05
N ARG A 58 -5.50 6.29 0.51
CA ARG A 58 -4.08 6.11 0.19
C ARG A 58 -3.86 5.73 -1.27
N ILE A 59 -4.65 4.78 -1.79
CA ILE A 59 -4.57 4.36 -3.20
C ILE A 59 -4.87 5.54 -4.12
N GLU A 60 -5.92 6.30 -3.83
CA GLU A 60 -6.29 7.49 -4.61
C GLU A 60 -5.18 8.54 -4.60
N GLY A 61 -4.61 8.83 -3.42
CA GLY A 61 -3.49 9.77 -3.31
C GLY A 61 -2.28 9.36 -4.14
N GLU A 62 -1.89 8.08 -4.09
CA GLU A 62 -0.81 7.56 -4.95
C GLU A 62 -1.19 7.59 -6.44
N MET A 63 -2.43 7.27 -6.80
CA MET A 63 -2.91 7.31 -8.18
C MET A 63 -2.73 8.68 -8.79
N HIS A 64 -3.10 9.75 -8.06
CA HIS A 64 -2.97 11.12 -8.53
C HIS A 64 -1.51 11.53 -8.75
N LYS A 65 -0.58 11.01 -7.94
CA LYS A 65 0.86 11.21 -8.20
C LYS A 65 1.28 10.60 -9.53
N TRP A 66 0.90 9.35 -9.79
CA TRP A 66 1.21 8.67 -11.05
C TRP A 66 0.56 9.36 -12.25
N ILE A 67 -0.71 9.77 -12.13
CA ILE A 67 -1.40 10.57 -13.15
C ILE A 67 -0.60 11.83 -13.48
N THR A 68 -0.17 12.59 -12.46
CA THR A 68 0.61 13.82 -12.67
C THR A 68 1.90 13.56 -13.45
N LEU A 69 2.61 12.47 -13.13
CA LEU A 69 3.84 12.11 -13.85
C LEU A 69 3.58 11.68 -15.29
N ILE A 70 2.51 10.92 -15.53
CA ILE A 70 2.12 10.41 -16.85
C ILE A 70 1.67 11.56 -17.76
N GLU A 71 0.83 12.47 -17.25
CA GLU A 71 0.41 13.65 -18.00
C GLU A 71 1.59 14.58 -18.30
N TYR A 72 2.51 14.76 -17.34
CA TYR A 72 3.73 15.53 -17.58
C TYR A 72 4.64 14.89 -18.64
N TYR A 73 4.70 13.55 -18.71
CA TYR A 73 5.37 12.85 -19.80
C TYR A 73 4.70 13.17 -21.14
N HIS A 74 3.37 13.02 -21.21
CA HIS A 74 2.59 13.30 -22.41
C HIS A 74 2.79 14.73 -22.91
N ASP A 75 2.75 15.73 -22.02
CA ASP A 75 2.97 17.14 -22.35
C ASP A 75 4.34 17.42 -22.98
N LYS A 76 5.36 16.63 -22.64
CA LYS A 76 6.76 16.84 -23.06
C LYS A 76 7.23 15.93 -24.18
N MET A 77 6.57 14.80 -24.37
CA MET A 77 6.91 13.79 -25.38
C MET A 77 5.88 13.76 -26.52
N GLY A 78 4.66 14.27 -26.29
CA GLY A 78 3.57 14.31 -27.28
C GLY A 78 2.79 13.00 -27.40
N PHE A 79 3.08 12.01 -26.56
CA PHE A 79 2.40 10.72 -26.50
C PHE A 79 2.51 10.15 -25.08
N TYR A 80 1.57 9.28 -24.70
CA TYR A 80 1.59 8.62 -23.39
C TYR A 80 2.73 7.60 -23.30
N PRO A 81 3.31 7.37 -22.10
CA PRO A 81 4.30 6.32 -21.92
C PRO A 81 3.85 4.98 -22.50
N PRO A 82 4.74 4.20 -23.13
CA PRO A 82 4.40 2.87 -23.61
C PRO A 82 3.95 1.97 -22.45
N CYS A 83 3.01 1.07 -22.72
CA CYS A 83 2.56 0.07 -21.76
C CYS A 83 3.03 -1.33 -22.19
N ASN A 84 2.94 -2.28 -21.27
CA ASN A 84 3.11 -3.69 -21.61
C ASN A 84 1.78 -4.23 -22.17
N THR A 85 1.78 -4.64 -23.43
CA THR A 85 0.57 -5.09 -24.14
C THR A 85 0.07 -6.46 -23.70
N ASN A 86 0.92 -7.26 -23.06
CA ASN A 86 0.58 -8.61 -22.62
C ASN A 86 0.13 -8.63 -21.15
N ASN A 87 0.71 -7.77 -20.31
CA ASN A 87 0.40 -7.70 -18.90
C ASN A 87 0.45 -6.25 -18.39
N PRO A 88 -0.71 -5.61 -18.14
CA PRO A 88 -0.77 -4.21 -17.68
C PRO A 88 -0.10 -3.98 -16.31
N ALA A 89 0.03 -5.02 -15.48
CA ALA A 89 0.65 -4.95 -14.16
C ALA A 89 2.19 -4.94 -14.19
N LEU A 90 2.78 -5.32 -15.33
CA LEU A 90 4.21 -5.29 -15.62
C LEU A 90 4.54 -4.09 -16.51
N SER A 91 4.18 -2.89 -16.05
CA SER A 91 4.31 -1.66 -16.82
C SER A 91 5.75 -1.10 -16.80
N PRO A 92 6.30 -0.64 -17.95
CA PRO A 92 7.62 -0.01 -18.00
C PRO A 92 7.64 1.43 -17.45
N LEU A 93 6.50 1.93 -16.93
CA LEU A 93 6.32 3.30 -16.44
C LEU A 93 7.47 3.82 -15.58
N TYR A 94 8.01 3.00 -14.65
CA TYR A 94 9.11 3.45 -13.80
C TYR A 94 10.32 3.90 -14.62
N TYR A 95 10.72 3.08 -15.59
CA TYR A 95 11.89 3.32 -16.44
C TYR A 95 11.63 4.45 -17.44
N GLU A 96 10.41 4.53 -18.01
CA GLU A 96 10.01 5.63 -18.90
C GLU A 96 9.97 6.99 -18.18
N LEU A 97 9.38 7.05 -16.98
CA LEU A 97 9.23 8.29 -16.23
C LEU A 97 10.54 8.76 -15.58
N SER A 98 11.42 7.82 -15.23
CA SER A 98 12.75 8.12 -14.69
C SER A 98 13.78 8.40 -15.78
N GLY A 99 13.53 7.95 -17.00
CA GLY A 99 14.47 8.02 -18.11
C GLY A 99 15.65 7.06 -17.95
N THR A 100 16.09 6.49 -19.06
CA THR A 100 17.16 5.49 -19.06
C THR A 100 18.25 5.81 -20.08
N VAL A 101 19.50 5.54 -19.73
CA VAL A 101 20.63 5.64 -20.64
C VAL A 101 20.92 4.25 -21.17
N PHE A 102 20.86 4.08 -22.49
CA PHE A 102 21.19 2.83 -23.14
C PHE A 102 22.70 2.72 -23.36
N SER A 103 23.31 1.63 -22.90
CA SER A 103 24.70 1.30 -23.18
C SER A 103 24.78 0.20 -24.26
N PRO A 104 25.22 0.52 -25.48
CA PRO A 104 25.36 -0.47 -26.55
C PRO A 104 26.42 -1.54 -26.25
N THR A 105 27.45 -1.18 -25.48
CA THR A 105 28.57 -2.07 -25.13
C THR A 105 28.16 -3.19 -24.18
N THR A 106 27.34 -2.87 -23.18
CA THR A 106 26.86 -3.82 -22.17
C THR A 106 25.43 -4.28 -22.43
N ASN A 107 24.78 -3.75 -23.47
CA ASN A 107 23.41 -4.05 -23.89
C ASN A 107 22.40 -3.94 -22.74
N ARG A 108 22.48 -2.84 -21.98
CA ARG A 108 21.63 -2.58 -20.81
C ARG A 108 21.16 -1.13 -20.76
N TYR A 109 20.17 -0.89 -19.92
CA TYR A 109 19.64 0.42 -19.60
C TYR A 109 19.99 0.77 -18.15
N ASP A 110 20.61 1.93 -17.94
CA ASP A 110 20.93 2.51 -16.64
C ASP A 110 19.94 3.66 -16.34
N VAL A 111 19.24 3.64 -15.21
CA VAL A 111 18.25 4.68 -14.87
C VAL A 111 18.96 5.99 -14.52
N LEU A 112 18.50 7.11 -15.06
CA LEU A 112 19.18 8.39 -14.88
C LEU A 112 19.25 8.80 -13.40
N ALA A 113 20.47 9.03 -12.93
CA ALA A 113 20.80 9.39 -11.55
C ALA A 113 20.23 8.42 -10.48
N ARG A 114 20.15 7.12 -10.82
CA ARG A 114 19.85 6.02 -9.90
C ARG A 114 20.76 4.83 -10.17
N PRO A 115 21.07 4.01 -9.16
CA PRO A 115 21.86 2.79 -9.33
C PRO A 115 21.04 1.61 -9.88
N ASP A 116 19.96 1.89 -10.63
CA ASP A 116 19.07 0.86 -11.16
C ASP A 116 19.43 0.53 -12.60
N ILE A 117 19.55 -0.75 -12.88
CA ILE A 117 20.02 -1.29 -14.16
C ILE A 117 19.08 -2.38 -14.61
N VAL A 118 18.78 -2.43 -15.90
CA VAL A 118 18.02 -3.53 -16.51
C VAL A 118 18.65 -3.92 -17.85
N GLU A 119 18.91 -5.20 -18.04
CA GLU A 119 19.46 -5.72 -19.30
C GLU A 119 18.41 -5.63 -20.43
N LYS A 120 18.85 -5.40 -21.67
CA LYS A 120 17.92 -5.30 -22.81
C LYS A 120 17.10 -6.58 -23.02
N THR A 121 17.68 -7.74 -22.76
CA THR A 121 17.01 -9.04 -22.76
C THR A 121 15.87 -9.08 -21.74
N VAL A 122 16.10 -8.56 -20.55
CA VAL A 122 15.11 -8.47 -19.47
C VAL A 122 14.01 -7.48 -19.83
N VAL A 123 14.32 -6.39 -20.53
CA VAL A 123 13.30 -5.46 -21.02
C VAL A 123 12.30 -6.18 -21.95
N ALA A 124 12.82 -6.99 -22.87
CA ALA A 124 11.97 -7.79 -23.77
C ALA A 124 11.12 -8.82 -23.02
N LEU A 125 11.69 -9.49 -22.01
CA LEU A 125 11.00 -10.55 -21.28
C LEU A 125 9.99 -10.03 -20.24
N ALA A 126 10.33 -8.96 -19.51
CA ALA A 126 9.51 -8.43 -18.42
C ALA A 126 8.42 -7.47 -18.93
N PHE A 127 8.76 -6.60 -19.90
CA PHE A 127 7.86 -5.54 -20.37
C PHE A 127 7.24 -5.81 -21.73
N SER A 128 7.60 -6.92 -22.40
CA SER A 128 7.19 -7.20 -23.79
C SER A 128 7.53 -6.06 -24.74
N ALA A 129 8.69 -5.40 -24.51
CA ALA A 129 9.12 -4.21 -25.23
C ALA A 129 10.53 -4.39 -25.84
N GLY A 130 10.78 -3.81 -27.01
CA GLY A 130 12.11 -3.83 -27.63
C GLY A 130 13.15 -2.92 -26.95
N GLY A 131 12.69 -2.04 -26.06
CA GLY A 131 13.45 -1.01 -25.37
C GLY A 131 12.52 0.00 -24.71
N PHE A 132 13.10 1.00 -24.05
CA PHE A 132 12.35 2.16 -23.55
C PHE A 132 12.36 3.28 -24.60
N VAL A 133 11.26 4.06 -24.63
CA VAL A 133 11.10 5.19 -25.54
C VAL A 133 11.85 6.42 -25.01
N ASN A 134 11.77 6.69 -23.70
CA ASN A 134 12.63 7.68 -23.05
C ASN A 134 14.01 7.08 -22.74
N ALA A 135 14.74 6.74 -23.80
CA ALA A 135 16.10 6.28 -23.73
C ALA A 135 17.01 6.87 -24.81
N SER A 136 18.25 7.17 -24.45
CA SER A 136 19.31 7.56 -25.38
C SER A 136 20.65 7.01 -24.91
N THR A 137 21.64 6.95 -25.81
CA THR A 137 23.04 6.72 -25.43
C THR A 137 23.69 7.95 -24.80
N ASP A 138 23.11 9.14 -25.02
CA ASP A 138 23.54 10.39 -24.36
C ASP A 138 22.63 10.69 -23.15
N PRO A 139 23.17 10.73 -21.92
CA PRO A 139 22.41 11.10 -20.73
C PRO A 139 21.72 12.47 -20.81
N ALA A 140 22.23 13.41 -21.62
CA ALA A 140 21.66 14.75 -21.76
C ALA A 140 20.34 14.77 -22.55
N GLU A 141 20.09 13.75 -23.38
CA GLU A 141 18.86 13.64 -24.18
C GLU A 141 17.70 12.99 -23.41
N VAL A 142 18.01 12.34 -22.29
CA VAL A 142 17.06 11.61 -21.45
C VAL A 142 16.35 12.57 -20.49
N LYS A 143 15.03 12.50 -20.43
CA LYS A 143 14.21 13.39 -19.57
C LYS A 143 13.80 12.69 -18.29
N ARG A 144 13.63 13.47 -17.21
CA ARG A 144 13.02 13.01 -15.96
C ARG A 144 11.69 13.71 -15.74
N PHE A 145 10.66 12.93 -15.47
CA PHE A 145 9.30 13.44 -15.29
C PHE A 145 8.92 13.63 -13.82
N GLY A 146 9.79 13.22 -12.89
CA GLY A 146 9.67 13.54 -11.48
C GLY A 146 10.62 12.72 -10.60
N THR A 147 10.42 12.82 -9.30
CA THR A 147 11.10 11.98 -8.31
C THR A 147 10.14 10.89 -7.86
N ILE A 148 10.54 9.63 -8.04
CA ILE A 148 9.75 8.45 -7.67
C ILE A 148 10.39 7.77 -6.45
N PRO A 149 9.93 7.99 -5.21
CA PRO A 149 10.52 7.38 -4.02
C PRO A 149 10.64 5.85 -4.13
N GLU A 150 11.67 5.26 -3.51
CA GLU A 150 11.80 3.79 -3.42
C GLU A 150 10.60 3.14 -2.72
N SER A 151 9.89 3.86 -1.85
CA SER A 151 8.66 3.39 -1.20
C SER A 151 7.52 3.13 -2.18
N ASP A 152 7.56 3.79 -3.34
CA ASP A 152 6.53 3.79 -4.38
C ASP A 152 6.89 2.77 -5.48
N LEU A 153 7.97 2.01 -5.27
CA LEU A 153 8.43 0.94 -6.14
C LEU A 153 8.37 -0.40 -5.44
N VAL A 154 8.25 -1.46 -6.23
CA VAL A 154 8.38 -2.83 -5.74
C VAL A 154 9.29 -3.62 -6.66
N ILE A 155 10.16 -4.41 -6.04
CA ILE A 155 11.07 -5.31 -6.73
C ILE A 155 10.31 -6.58 -7.08
N VAL A 156 10.36 -6.96 -8.35
CA VAL A 156 9.70 -8.16 -8.88
C VAL A 156 10.73 -9.02 -9.59
N THR A 157 10.69 -10.30 -9.29
CA THR A 157 11.57 -11.32 -9.85
C THR A 157 10.76 -12.35 -10.63
N ASN A 158 11.37 -12.90 -11.66
CA ASN A 158 10.89 -14.07 -12.39
C ASN A 158 12.11 -14.89 -12.81
N ASP A 159 12.04 -16.21 -12.66
CA ASP A 159 13.16 -17.10 -12.96
C ASP A 159 13.62 -16.98 -14.43
N ALA A 160 12.71 -16.63 -15.35
CA ALA A 160 13.03 -16.44 -16.76
C ALA A 160 13.84 -15.16 -17.05
N TRP A 161 13.81 -14.16 -16.16
CA TRP A 161 14.48 -12.87 -16.39
C TRP A 161 15.94 -12.88 -15.95
N GLY A 162 16.32 -13.74 -15.00
CA GLY A 162 17.67 -13.77 -14.43
C GLY A 162 18.03 -12.57 -13.53
N THR A 163 17.32 -11.43 -13.63
CA THR A 163 17.47 -10.26 -12.75
C THR A 163 16.11 -9.70 -12.35
N ALA A 164 16.10 -8.92 -11.26
CA ALA A 164 14.89 -8.29 -10.75
C ALA A 164 14.61 -6.96 -11.46
N VAL A 165 13.33 -6.62 -11.62
CA VAL A 165 12.89 -5.32 -12.14
C VAL A 165 12.12 -4.55 -11.07
N LYS A 166 12.03 -3.22 -11.23
CA LYS A 166 11.22 -2.36 -10.37
C LYS A 166 9.95 -1.93 -11.08
N LEU A 167 8.83 -1.99 -10.37
CA LEU A 167 7.50 -1.61 -10.87
C LEU A 167 6.84 -0.59 -9.94
N PRO A 168 5.97 0.30 -10.48
CA PRO A 168 5.12 1.15 -9.67
C PRO A 168 4.29 0.34 -8.67
N ARG A 169 4.45 0.63 -7.38
CA ARG A 169 3.82 -0.12 -6.29
C ARG A 169 2.48 0.46 -5.90
N VAL A 170 1.52 -0.41 -5.65
CA VAL A 170 0.28 -0.09 -4.93
C VAL A 170 0.51 -0.38 -3.44
N PRO A 171 0.34 0.57 -2.52
CA PRO A 171 0.76 0.42 -1.12
C PRO A 171 -0.26 -0.32 -0.24
N VAL A 172 -0.94 -1.31 -0.81
CA VAL A 172 -1.89 -2.21 -0.14
C VAL A 172 -1.78 -3.62 -0.74
N LEU A 173 -2.21 -4.63 0.00
CA LEU A 173 -2.21 -6.01 -0.49
C LEU A 173 -3.07 -6.17 -1.74
N GLY A 174 -2.60 -6.96 -2.69
CA GLY A 174 -3.32 -7.25 -3.92
C GLY A 174 -2.90 -8.59 -4.52
N PRO A 175 -3.29 -8.85 -5.78
CA PRO A 175 -3.09 -10.14 -6.42
C PRO A 175 -1.64 -10.38 -6.91
N GLY A 176 -0.78 -9.36 -6.84
CA GLY A 176 0.56 -9.37 -7.41
C GLY A 176 0.55 -9.09 -8.93
N PRO A 177 1.74 -9.00 -9.55
CA PRO A 177 1.90 -8.55 -10.94
C PRO A 177 1.70 -9.66 -11.98
N PHE A 178 1.65 -10.93 -11.55
CA PHE A 178 1.50 -12.10 -12.43
C PHE A 178 0.08 -12.66 -12.43
N TRP A 179 -0.89 -11.92 -11.92
CA TRP A 179 -2.30 -12.31 -11.89
C TRP A 179 -3.11 -11.54 -12.95
N PRO A 180 -4.04 -12.21 -13.68
CA PRO A 180 -4.30 -13.64 -13.68
C PRO A 180 -3.11 -14.43 -14.26
N GLY A 181 -2.65 -15.43 -13.51
CA GLY A 181 -1.54 -16.28 -13.93
C GLY A 181 -2.01 -17.41 -14.85
N PRO A 182 -1.08 -18.27 -15.34
CA PRO A 182 -1.42 -19.44 -16.15
C PRO A 182 -2.39 -20.40 -15.43
N ALA A 183 -2.30 -20.45 -14.10
CA ALA A 183 -3.32 -21.06 -13.27
C ALA A 183 -4.43 -20.03 -13.03
N VAL A 184 -5.63 -20.33 -13.52
CA VAL A 184 -6.85 -19.55 -13.30
C VAL A 184 -7.28 -19.69 -11.84
N ASP A 185 -6.49 -19.16 -10.91
CA ASP A 185 -6.95 -18.98 -9.54
C ASP A 185 -7.90 -17.76 -9.52
N PRO A 186 -9.21 -17.97 -9.30
CA PRO A 186 -10.16 -16.88 -9.22
C PRO A 186 -9.90 -15.96 -8.00
N ARG A 187 -9.07 -16.39 -7.03
CA ARG A 187 -8.74 -15.64 -5.81
C ARG A 187 -7.24 -15.77 -5.45
N PRO A 188 -6.37 -14.96 -6.08
CA PRO A 188 -4.93 -15.01 -5.87
C PRO A 188 -4.56 -14.71 -4.41
N GLN A 189 -3.52 -15.33 -3.88
CA GLN A 189 -3.09 -15.04 -2.51
C GLN A 189 -2.71 -13.54 -2.36
N PRO A 190 -3.14 -12.86 -1.29
CA PRO A 190 -2.76 -11.46 -1.05
C PRO A 190 -1.24 -11.31 -0.92
N THR A 191 -0.62 -10.48 -1.77
CA THR A 191 0.81 -10.23 -1.74
C THR A 191 1.14 -8.78 -1.40
N THR A 192 2.35 -8.56 -0.89
CA THR A 192 2.94 -7.23 -0.71
C THR A 192 3.55 -6.67 -1.99
N THR A 193 3.66 -7.49 -3.03
CA THR A 193 4.20 -7.15 -4.37
C THR A 193 3.15 -6.58 -5.31
N ASN A 194 2.20 -5.82 -4.79
CA ASN A 194 1.11 -5.27 -5.59
C ASN A 194 1.58 -4.10 -6.46
N THR A 195 1.15 -4.05 -7.72
CA THR A 195 1.58 -3.05 -8.70
C THR A 195 0.43 -2.30 -9.34
N TRP A 196 0.73 -1.13 -9.90
CA TRP A 196 -0.21 -0.41 -10.73
C TRP A 196 -0.34 -1.08 -12.08
N TYR A 197 -1.58 -1.17 -12.55
CA TYR A 197 -1.92 -1.62 -13.87
C TYR A 197 -2.05 -0.40 -14.78
N TYR A 198 -1.45 -0.46 -15.96
CA TYR A 198 -1.42 0.66 -16.90
C TYR A 198 -1.59 0.19 -18.34
N ASN A 199 -2.48 0.84 -19.08
CA ASN A 199 -2.76 0.55 -20.48
C ASN A 199 -3.02 1.85 -21.26
N SER A 200 -2.09 2.20 -22.14
CA SER A 200 -2.20 3.35 -23.05
C SER A 200 -2.44 2.95 -24.51
N VAL A 201 -2.33 1.66 -24.84
CA VAL A 201 -2.43 1.17 -26.22
C VAL A 201 -3.89 0.90 -26.60
N ASN A 202 -4.64 0.22 -25.72
CA ASN A 202 -6.06 -0.08 -25.94
C ASN A 202 -6.85 0.16 -24.64
N PRO A 203 -6.90 1.40 -24.11
CA PRO A 203 -7.64 1.69 -22.90
C PRO A 203 -9.14 1.40 -23.08
N LEU A 204 -9.75 0.76 -22.08
CA LEU A 204 -11.16 0.36 -22.10
C LEU A 204 -12.06 1.48 -21.57
N HIS A 205 -11.62 2.18 -20.54
CA HIS A 205 -12.43 3.18 -19.84
C HIS A 205 -12.14 4.61 -20.33
N ASN A 206 -10.91 4.86 -20.78
CA ASN A 206 -10.48 6.16 -21.30
C ASN A 206 -9.93 6.07 -22.74
N PRO A 207 -10.78 5.92 -23.78
CA PRO A 207 -10.36 5.63 -25.16
C PRO A 207 -9.37 6.62 -25.80
N ASN A 208 -9.32 7.86 -25.32
CA ASN A 208 -8.46 8.93 -25.86
C ASN A 208 -7.24 9.22 -24.97
N SER A 209 -6.95 8.38 -23.97
CA SER A 209 -5.80 8.57 -23.08
C SER A 209 -5.22 7.24 -22.60
N TYR A 210 -5.39 6.91 -21.31
CA TYR A 210 -4.91 5.68 -20.72
C TYR A 210 -5.79 5.24 -19.55
N ASP A 211 -5.79 3.94 -19.29
CA ASP A 211 -6.34 3.35 -18.08
C ASP A 211 -5.19 3.14 -17.08
N LEU A 212 -5.34 3.66 -15.87
CA LEU A 212 -4.47 3.42 -14.73
C LEU A 212 -5.32 2.93 -13.57
N TRP A 213 -4.99 1.77 -13.01
CA TRP A 213 -5.75 1.21 -11.91
C TRP A 213 -4.95 0.34 -10.95
N ALA A 214 -5.53 0.15 -9.78
CA ALA A 214 -5.06 -0.76 -8.76
C ALA A 214 -6.10 -1.85 -8.54
N VAL A 215 -5.65 -3.09 -8.44
CA VAL A 215 -6.43 -4.21 -7.92
C VAL A 215 -5.91 -4.52 -6.51
N TYR A 216 -6.81 -4.60 -5.53
CA TYR A 216 -6.40 -4.72 -4.13
C TYR A 216 -7.45 -5.44 -3.27
N TYR A 217 -7.00 -5.92 -2.11
CA TYR A 217 -7.85 -6.58 -1.13
C TYR A 217 -8.46 -5.57 -0.15
N LEU A 218 -9.80 -5.58 -0.08
CA LEU A 218 -10.59 -4.87 0.92
C LEU A 218 -11.55 -5.87 1.57
N ASP A 219 -11.42 -6.08 2.88
CA ASP A 219 -12.25 -7.01 3.66
C ASP A 219 -12.33 -8.44 3.08
N GLY A 220 -11.23 -8.92 2.49
CA GLY A 220 -11.13 -10.26 1.90
C GLY A 220 -11.63 -10.37 0.46
N GLU A 221 -12.14 -9.28 -0.11
CA GLU A 221 -12.60 -9.22 -1.49
C GLU A 221 -11.64 -8.42 -2.37
N LEU A 222 -11.51 -8.83 -3.63
CA LEU A 222 -10.82 -8.04 -4.65
C LEU A 222 -11.68 -6.84 -5.02
N ARG A 223 -11.06 -5.67 -5.00
CA ARG A 223 -11.63 -4.40 -5.45
C ARG A 223 -10.70 -3.78 -6.47
N THR A 224 -11.28 -3.01 -7.37
CA THR A 224 -10.57 -2.25 -8.40
C THR A 224 -10.83 -0.78 -8.19
N ASN A 225 -9.79 0.04 -8.28
CA ASN A 225 -9.91 1.49 -8.34
C ASN A 225 -9.04 2.03 -9.48
N GLY A 226 -9.62 2.83 -10.37
CA GLY A 226 -8.92 3.36 -11.53
C GLY A 226 -9.30 4.80 -11.85
N ASN A 227 -8.61 5.38 -12.83
CA ASN A 227 -8.78 6.76 -13.28
C ASN A 227 -10.02 7.00 -14.17
N TRP A 228 -11.11 6.31 -13.90
CA TRP A 228 -12.37 6.43 -14.64
C TRP A 228 -13.56 6.62 -13.70
N LYS A 229 -14.67 7.11 -14.26
CA LYS A 229 -15.92 7.27 -13.50
C LYS A 229 -16.49 5.88 -13.16
N ARG A 230 -16.89 5.70 -11.90
CA ARG A 230 -17.60 4.51 -11.42
C ARG A 230 -19.10 4.59 -11.71
#